data_AF-A0A7C2X7R0-F1
#
_entry.id   AF-A0A7C2X7R0-F1
#
_cell.length_a   1.000
_cell.length_b   1.000
_cell.length_c   1.000
_cell.angle_alpha   90.00
_cell.angle_beta   90.00
_cell.angle_gamma   90.00
#
_symmetry.space_group_name_H-M   'P 1'
#
loop_
_entity.id
_entity.type
_entity.pdbx_description
1 polymer ?
#
loop_
_entity_poly.entity_id
_entity_poly.type
_entity_poly.pdbx_seq_one_letter_code
_entity_poly.pdbx_strand_id
1 'polypeptide(L)'
;MRCVGIANGYVMAQHFLLSKAAKTLSLIDVMKATDAETEKLFSALRWPETNGEAACVHCGSVSVYDCRRPNGAPRFRCKDCGKDFSITSGTLFASHKLSLRTYLLAILLFCNEVKG
;
A
#
# COMPACT_ATOMS: atom_id res chain seq x y z
N MET A 1 9.85 13.80 2.40
CA MET A 1 10.21 13.38 3.78
C MET A 1 11.68 12.96 3.81
N ARG A 2 12.52 13.60 4.63
CA ARG A 2 13.91 13.18 4.90
C ARG A 2 13.89 12.30 6.15
N CYS A 3 14.29 11.03 6.05
CA CYS A 3 14.54 10.21 7.23
C CYS A 3 15.84 10.67 7.89
N VAL A 4 15.77 11.02 9.18
CA VAL A 4 16.94 11.38 9.98
C VAL A 4 17.34 10.15 10.78
N GLY A 5 18.42 9.49 10.37
CA GLY A 5 19.11 8.46 11.15
C GLY A 5 20.41 9.03 11.69
N ILE A 6 20.61 8.99 13.00
CA ILE A 6 21.83 9.47 13.66
C ILE A 6 22.86 8.34 13.67
N ALA A 7 23.87 8.44 12.80
CA ALA A 7 25.12 7.70 12.95
C ALA A 7 26.27 8.59 12.44
N ASN A 8 27.20 8.94 13.33
CA ASN A 8 28.42 9.72 13.09
C ASN A 8 28.24 11.09 12.43
N GLY A 9 28.02 12.13 13.25
CA GLY A 9 28.58 13.50 13.13
C GLY A 9 28.51 14.28 11.80
N TYR A 10 27.95 13.73 10.74
CA TYR A 10 27.89 14.27 9.40
C TYR A 10 26.52 13.92 8.83
N VAL A 11 25.71 14.93 8.53
CA VAL A 11 24.37 14.73 7.96
C VAL A 11 24.54 14.27 6.51
N MET A 12 24.67 12.95 6.32
CA MET A 12 24.40 12.33 5.02
C MET A 12 22.90 12.43 4.80
N ALA A 13 22.44 13.52 4.20
CA ALA A 13 21.08 13.65 3.68
C ALA A 13 20.92 12.72 2.48
N GLN A 14 20.92 11.41 2.72
CA GLN A 14 20.65 10.43 1.69
C GLN A 14 19.20 10.62 1.24
N HIS A 15 19.01 10.78 -0.07
CA HIS A 15 17.67 10.80 -0.66
C HIS A 15 16.96 9.51 -0.24
N PHE A 16 15.72 9.59 0.25
CA PHE A 16 14.98 8.43 0.76
C PHE A 16 14.98 7.25 -0.22
N LEU A 17 14.93 7.53 -1.53
CA LEU A 17 15.02 6.53 -2.61
C LEU A 17 16.36 5.76 -2.66
N LEU A 18 17.42 6.30 -2.06
CA LEU A 18 18.74 5.64 -1.98
C LEU A 18 18.88 4.81 -0.70
N SER A 19 17.98 4.94 0.28
CA SER A 19 18.01 4.16 1.51
C SER A 19 17.73 2.68 1.24
N LYS A 20 18.30 1.78 2.07
CA LYS A 20 18.02 0.32 1.97
C LYS A 20 16.53 0.01 2.04
N ALA A 21 15.76 0.77 2.83
CA ALA A 21 14.32 0.59 3.00
C ALA A 21 13.52 0.88 1.72
N ALA A 22 14.00 1.77 0.83
CA ALA A 22 13.35 2.03 -0.45
C ALA A 22 13.66 0.97 -1.52
N LYS A 23 14.72 0.16 -1.32
CA LYS A 23 15.21 -0.85 -2.29
C LYS A 23 14.66 -2.27 -2.07
N THR A 24 13.69 -2.47 -1.17
CA THR A 24 13.25 -3.83 -0.78
C THR A 24 12.15 -4.44 -1.64
N LEU A 25 11.44 -3.66 -2.47
CA LEU A 25 10.41 -4.18 -3.37
C LEU A 25 10.96 -4.35 -4.79
N SER A 26 11.26 -5.59 -5.18
CA SER A 26 11.77 -5.88 -6.52
C SER A 26 10.65 -5.98 -7.56
N LEU A 27 10.93 -5.51 -8.78
CA LEU A 27 10.01 -5.60 -9.93
C LEU A 27 9.58 -7.05 -10.20
N ILE A 28 10.51 -7.99 -10.11
CA ILE A 28 10.28 -9.42 -10.39
C ILE A 28 9.30 -10.02 -9.36
N ASP A 29 9.41 -9.62 -8.09
CA ASP A 29 8.53 -10.13 -7.04
C ASP A 29 7.08 -9.67 -7.27
N VAL A 30 6.87 -8.40 -7.65
CA VAL A 30 5.53 -7.90 -8.00
C VAL A 30 5.01 -8.51 -9.31
N MET A 31 5.90 -8.86 -10.25
CA MET A 31 5.54 -9.63 -11.45
C MET A 31 5.23 -11.10 -11.18
N LYS A 32 5.52 -11.63 -9.99
CA LYS A 32 5.13 -12.99 -9.61
C LYS A 32 4.00 -13.01 -8.60
N ALA A 33 3.73 -11.87 -7.96
CA ALA A 33 2.70 -11.72 -6.96
C ALA A 33 1.31 -12.10 -7.48
N THR A 34 0.60 -12.88 -6.67
CA THR A 34 -0.82 -13.17 -6.84
C THR A 34 -1.66 -11.94 -6.52
N ASP A 35 -2.94 -11.97 -6.91
CA ASP A 35 -3.88 -10.89 -6.58
C ASP A 35 -4.02 -10.72 -5.05
N ALA A 36 -3.99 -11.83 -4.28
CA ALA A 36 -4.04 -11.79 -2.82
C ALA A 36 -2.80 -11.14 -2.20
N GLU A 37 -1.60 -11.41 -2.73
CA GLU A 37 -0.36 -10.76 -2.26
C GLU A 37 -0.36 -9.27 -2.62
N THR A 38 -0.84 -8.95 -3.82
CA THR A 38 -1.03 -7.57 -4.26
C THR A 38 -1.97 -6.81 -3.32
N GLU A 39 -3.11 -7.40 -2.96
CA GLU A 39 -4.06 -6.83 -2.00
C GLU A 39 -3.43 -6.58 -0.62
N LYS A 40 -2.60 -7.50 -0.13
CA LYS A 40 -1.85 -7.35 1.13
C LYS A 40 -0.86 -6.19 1.06
N LEU A 41 -0.10 -6.08 -0.04
CA LEU A 41 0.82 -4.97 -0.25
C LEU A 41 0.07 -3.63 -0.28
N PHE A 42 -1.04 -3.54 -1.01
CA PHE A 42 -1.87 -2.34 -1.02
C PHE A 42 -2.42 -1.99 0.37
N SER A 43 -2.85 -2.99 1.14
CA SER A 43 -3.37 -2.78 2.50
C SER A 43 -2.27 -2.29 3.44
N ALA A 44 -1.07 -2.88 3.39
CA ALA A 44 0.08 -2.45 4.18
C ALA A 44 0.53 -1.02 3.83
N LEU A 45 0.52 -0.67 2.55
CA LEU A 45 0.82 0.70 2.10
C LEU A 45 -0.25 1.71 2.52
N ARG A 46 -1.51 1.28 2.55
CA ARG A 46 -2.63 2.15 2.92
C ARG A 46 -2.71 2.39 4.41
N TRP A 47 -2.47 1.37 5.22
CA TRP A 47 -2.56 1.42 6.67
C TRP A 47 -1.22 1.01 7.31
N PRO A 48 -0.18 1.86 7.20
CA PRO A 48 1.12 1.56 7.77
C PRO A 48 1.08 1.49 9.30
N GLU A 49 0.26 2.34 9.94
CA GLU A 49 0.13 2.45 11.40
C GLU A 49 -0.44 1.18 12.04
N THR A 50 -1.30 0.47 11.33
CA THR A 50 -1.94 -0.78 11.79
C THR A 50 -1.34 -2.01 11.09
N ASN A 51 -0.15 -1.86 10.48
CA ASN A 51 0.56 -2.92 9.79
C ASN A 51 -0.30 -3.68 8.74
N GLY A 52 -1.20 -2.96 8.08
CA GLY A 52 -2.10 -3.49 7.05
C GLY A 52 -3.48 -3.91 7.52
N GLU A 53 -3.83 -3.80 8.80
CA GLU A 53 -5.21 -4.01 9.26
C GLU A 53 -6.12 -2.86 8.79
N ALA A 54 -7.27 -3.19 8.23
CA ALA A 54 -8.16 -2.22 7.61
C ALA A 54 -8.78 -1.27 8.64
N ALA A 55 -8.44 0.02 8.56
CA ALA A 55 -9.16 1.08 9.29
C ALA A 55 -10.24 1.71 8.39
N CYS A 56 -11.40 2.00 8.98
CA CYS A 56 -12.53 2.57 8.27
C CYS A 56 -12.21 3.94 7.69
N VAL A 57 -12.47 4.11 6.38
CA VAL A 57 -12.24 5.38 5.66
C VAL A 57 -13.22 6.49 6.03
N HIS A 58 -14.32 6.17 6.72
CA HIS A 58 -15.38 7.12 7.06
C HIS A 58 -15.28 7.65 8.49
N CYS A 59 -15.01 6.77 9.46
CA CYS A 59 -14.95 7.12 10.88
C CYS A 59 -13.58 6.88 11.52
N GLY A 60 -12.63 6.25 10.82
CA GLY A 60 -11.28 5.98 11.33
C GLY A 60 -11.19 4.79 12.30
N SER A 61 -12.28 4.08 12.59
CA SER A 61 -12.23 2.95 13.52
C SER A 61 -11.55 1.71 12.92
N VAL A 62 -10.89 0.93 13.79
CA VAL A 62 -10.18 -0.33 13.43
C VAL A 62 -11.08 -1.55 13.59
N SER A 63 -12.31 -1.37 14.08
CA SER A 63 -13.33 -2.41 14.28
C SER A 63 -14.00 -2.84 12.96
N VAL A 64 -13.18 -3.34 12.05
CA VAL A 64 -13.58 -3.68 10.67
C VAL A 64 -13.52 -5.20 10.49
N TYR A 65 -14.44 -5.75 9.70
CA TYR A 65 -14.38 -7.15 9.30
C TYR A 65 -14.44 -7.29 7.78
N ASP A 66 -13.80 -8.37 7.29
CA ASP A 66 -13.82 -8.72 5.88
C ASP A 66 -15.20 -9.29 5.51
N CYS A 67 -15.81 -8.70 4.49
CA CYS A 67 -17.08 -9.08 3.90
C CYS A 67 -16.92 -9.27 2.38
N ARG A 68 -15.87 -10.01 1.97
CA ARG A 68 -15.64 -10.39 0.56
C ARG A 68 -16.92 -10.84 -0.12
N ARG A 69 -17.09 -10.38 -1.36
CA ARG A 69 -18.21 -10.82 -2.19
C ARG A 69 -18.02 -12.27 -2.63
N PRO A 70 -19.10 -12.98 -3.04
CA PRO A 70 -19.00 -14.35 -3.55
C PRO A 70 -18.04 -14.51 -4.75
N ASN A 71 -17.81 -13.44 -5.51
CA ASN A 71 -16.85 -13.40 -6.61
C ASN A 71 -15.38 -13.18 -6.16
N GLY A 72 -15.11 -13.19 -4.86
CA GLY A 72 -13.77 -13.01 -4.27
C GLY A 72 -13.33 -11.56 -4.08
N ALA A 73 -14.09 -10.57 -4.55
CA ALA A 73 -13.70 -9.16 -4.48
C ALA A 73 -13.63 -8.67 -3.01
N PRO A 74 -12.51 -8.04 -2.59
CA PRO A 74 -12.31 -7.60 -1.23
C PRO A 74 -13.25 -6.44 -0.88
N ARG A 75 -14.00 -6.63 0.21
CA ARG A 75 -14.94 -5.66 0.76
C ARG A 75 -14.81 -5.71 2.27
N PHE A 76 -14.89 -4.56 2.91
CA PHE A 76 -14.80 -4.41 4.34
C PHE A 76 -16.05 -3.69 4.85
N ARG A 77 -16.55 -4.12 6.01
CA ARG A 77 -17.62 -3.44 6.72
C ARG A 77 -17.11 -2.97 8.07
N CYS A 78 -17.33 -1.70 8.36
CA CYS A 78 -17.09 -1.15 9.69
C CYS A 78 -18.25 -1.51 10.63
N LYS A 79 -17.94 -1.98 11.85
CA LYS A 79 -18.96 -2.28 12.88
C LYS A 79 -19.58 -1.01 13.46
N ASP A 80 -18.82 0.08 13.59
CA ASP A 80 -19.28 1.30 14.25
C ASP A 80 -20.19 2.14 13.36
N CYS A 81 -19.78 2.41 12.11
CA CYS A 81 -20.56 3.24 11.19
C CYS A 81 -21.44 2.44 10.22
N GLY A 82 -21.30 1.12 10.17
CA GLY A 82 -22.08 0.24 9.29
C GLY A 82 -21.85 0.47 7.80
N LYS A 83 -20.86 1.27 7.41
CA LYS A 83 -20.55 1.54 5.99
C LYS A 83 -19.59 0.51 5.43
N ASP A 84 -19.83 0.15 4.17
CA ASP A 84 -18.95 -0.72 3.41
C ASP A 84 -17.90 0.09 2.64
N PHE A 85 -16.68 -0.43 2.59
CA PHE A 85 -15.58 0.13 1.81
C PHE A 85 -14.69 -0.98 1.26
N SER A 86 -13.72 -0.65 0.44
CA SER A 86 -12.72 -1.54 -0.15
C SER A 86 -11.31 -1.01 0.10
N ILE A 87 -10.29 -1.83 -0.19
CA ILE A 87 -8.88 -1.44 -0.12
C ILE A 87 -8.60 -0.14 -0.89
N THR A 88 -9.34 0.12 -1.98
CA THR A 88 -9.17 1.30 -2.86
C THR A 88 -10.19 2.41 -2.62
N SER A 89 -11.12 2.27 -1.68
CA SER A 89 -12.15 3.28 -1.46
C SER A 89 -11.54 4.61 -1.03
N GLY A 90 -11.94 5.70 -1.68
CA GLY A 90 -11.40 7.04 -1.39
C GLY A 90 -9.94 7.26 -1.81
N THR A 91 -9.36 6.39 -2.63
CA THR A 91 -8.06 6.64 -3.29
C THR A 91 -8.24 6.81 -4.80
N LEU A 92 -7.18 7.26 -5.47
CA LEU A 92 -7.10 7.33 -6.93
C LEU A 92 -7.43 6.00 -7.63
N PHE A 93 -7.26 4.88 -6.93
CA PHE A 93 -7.53 3.54 -7.44
C PHE A 93 -8.99 3.08 -7.21
N ALA A 94 -9.90 3.92 -6.73
CA ALA A 94 -11.29 3.52 -6.47
C ALA A 94 -12.02 3.02 -7.73
N SER A 95 -11.68 3.57 -8.91
CA SER A 95 -12.30 3.26 -10.20
C SER A 95 -11.29 2.76 -11.23
N HIS A 96 -10.36 1.92 -10.78
CA HIS A 96 -9.35 1.35 -11.66
C HIS A 96 -9.94 0.35 -12.67
N LYS A 97 -9.53 0.45 -13.95
CA LYS A 97 -9.91 -0.52 -15.00
C LYS A 97 -8.94 -1.69 -15.14
N LEU A 98 -7.67 -1.45 -14.80
CA LEU A 98 -6.59 -2.44 -14.85
C LEU A 98 -6.39 -3.06 -13.46
N SER A 99 -5.80 -4.25 -13.37
CA SER A 99 -5.51 -4.88 -12.08
C SER A 99 -4.62 -3.99 -11.21
N LEU A 100 -4.85 -4.05 -9.89
CA LEU A 100 -4.03 -3.34 -8.89
C LEU A 100 -2.53 -3.66 -9.04
N ARG A 101 -2.21 -4.89 -9.42
CA ARG A 101 -0.85 -5.33 -9.69
C ARG A 101 -0.18 -4.54 -10.81
N THR A 102 -0.92 -4.21 -11.86
CA THR A 102 -0.43 -3.37 -12.98
C THR A 102 -0.07 -1.97 -12.49
N TYR A 103 -0.89 -1.39 -11.62
CA TYR A 103 -0.60 -0.08 -11.05
C TYR A 103 0.61 -0.10 -10.13
N LEU A 104 0.78 -1.12 -9.28
CA LEU A 104 2.01 -1.27 -8.49
C LEU A 104 3.24 -1.37 -9.38
N LEU A 105 3.16 -2.14 -10.46
CA LEU A 105 4.26 -2.27 -11.40
C LEU A 105 4.63 -0.93 -12.02
N ALA A 106 3.63 -0.15 -12.45
CA ALA A 106 3.85 1.18 -13.02
C ALA A 106 4.46 2.15 -12.01
N ILE A 107 3.96 2.15 -10.77
CA ILE A 107 4.51 2.98 -9.69
C ILE A 107 5.95 2.57 -9.38
N LEU A 108 6.23 1.27 -9.27
CA LEU A 108 7.59 0.78 -9.00
C LEU A 108 8.54 1.10 -10.15
N LEU A 109 8.10 0.97 -11.40
CA LEU A 109 8.92 1.35 -12.54
C LEU A 109 9.25 2.84 -12.48
N PHE A 110 8.26 3.70 -12.23
CA PHE A 110 8.46 5.14 -12.11
C PHE A 110 9.36 5.53 -10.93
N CYS A 111 9.19 4.90 -9.76
CA CYS A 111 10.01 5.17 -8.58
C CYS A 111 11.45 4.66 -8.73
N ASN A 112 11.65 3.54 -9.46
CA ASN A 112 12.96 2.95 -9.72
C ASN A 112 13.66 3.55 -10.94
N GLU A 113 12.95 4.31 -11.79
CA GLU A 113 13.53 5.12 -12.86
C GLU A 113 14.23 6.36 -12.28
N VAL A 114 15.19 6.11 -11.40
CA VAL A 114 16.25 7.06 -11.07
C VAL A 114 17.30 6.89 -12.16
N LYS A 115 17.57 7.96 -12.91
CA LYS A 115 18.65 8.02 -13.90
C LYS A 115 19.89 7.29 -13.37
N GLY A 116 20.32 6.26 -14.12
CA GLY A 116 21.73 5.86 -14.10
C GLY A 116 22.62 7.02 -14.50
#